data_AF-A0AB38H7I6-F1
#
_entry.id   AF-A0AB38H7I6-F1
#
_cell.length_a   1.000
_cell.length_b   1.000
_cell.length_c   1.000
_cell.angle_alpha   90.00
_cell.angle_beta   90.00
_cell.angle_gamma   90.00
#
_symmetry.space_group_name_H-M   'P 1'
#
loop_
_entity.id
_entity.type
_entity.pdbx_description
1 polymer ?
#
loop_
_entity_poly.entity_id
_entity_poly.type
_entity_poly.pdbx_seq_one_letter_code
_entity_poly.pdbx_strand_id
1 'polypeptide(L)'
;MFNSIYKKKKIKDFQTCNISVFSAHNFFGTYGYVINRKAAENILTIQTPIKFEIDAFKFYYWLSAVDLYCLNANLVEPAPTISELSEINDGHSRGYTKQRTIKKNKAFRLLYNQLSCKDKLSANIKRIQKALHKPFEKL
;
A
#
# COMPACT_ATOMS: atom_id res chain seq x y z
N MET A 1 8.66 -12.90 -10.75
CA MET A 1 8.77 -13.29 -9.32
C MET A 1 8.74 -12.04 -8.46
N PHE A 2 7.56 -11.55 -8.04
CA PHE A 2 7.50 -10.32 -7.23
C PHE A 2 7.69 -10.65 -5.75
N ASN A 3 8.96 -10.79 -5.36
CA ASN A 3 9.38 -10.53 -3.98
C ASN A 3 9.03 -9.05 -3.71
N SER A 4 7.93 -8.77 -3.00
CA SER A 4 7.55 -7.37 -2.73
C SER A 4 8.74 -6.63 -2.11
N ILE A 5 9.29 -5.65 -2.84
CA ILE A 5 10.41 -4.80 -2.40
C ILE A 5 10.06 -3.97 -1.16
N TYR A 6 8.79 -4.03 -0.72
CA TYR A 6 8.27 -3.33 0.44
C TYR A 6 8.21 -4.19 1.71
N LYS A 7 8.71 -5.44 1.67
CA LYS A 7 8.87 -6.28 2.85
C LYS A 7 9.81 -5.60 3.84
N LYS A 8 9.36 -5.44 5.08
CA LYS A 8 10.13 -4.81 6.15
C LYS A 8 10.61 -5.81 7.19
N LYS A 9 9.65 -6.45 7.87
CA LYS A 9 9.94 -7.33 9.01
C LYS A 9 9.05 -8.56 8.93
N LYS A 10 9.64 -9.75 9.07
CA LYS A 10 8.91 -11.01 9.24
C LYS A 10 8.11 -10.94 10.55
N ILE A 11 6.81 -11.17 10.46
CA ILE A 11 5.85 -11.12 11.57
C ILE A 11 5.50 -12.53 12.03
N LYS A 12 5.29 -13.45 11.07
CA LYS A 12 4.90 -14.83 11.36
C LYS A 12 5.50 -15.76 10.31
N ASP A 13 5.83 -16.97 10.73
CA ASP A 13 6.26 -18.05 9.87
C ASP A 13 5.31 -19.24 10.02
N PHE A 14 4.84 -19.78 8.89
CA PHE A 14 4.00 -20.96 8.80
C PHE A 14 4.80 -22.08 8.13
N GLN A 15 5.57 -22.81 8.95
CA GLN A 15 6.52 -23.83 8.49
C GLN A 15 5.85 -24.92 7.64
N THR A 16 4.62 -25.31 7.98
CA THR A 16 3.88 -26.39 7.31
C THR A 16 3.60 -26.12 5.83
N CYS A 17 3.55 -24.86 5.40
CA CYS A 17 3.25 -24.48 4.02
C CYS A 17 4.33 -23.59 3.38
N ASN A 18 5.50 -23.44 4.03
CA ASN A 18 6.58 -22.57 3.56
C ASN A 18 6.14 -21.12 3.27
N ILE A 19 5.13 -20.64 4.01
CA ILE A 19 4.60 -19.28 3.88
C ILE A 19 4.99 -18.45 5.11
N SER A 20 5.51 -17.26 4.88
CA SER A 20 5.85 -16.28 5.91
C SER A 20 5.08 -14.98 5.67
N VAL A 21 4.63 -14.34 6.74
CA VAL A 21 3.96 -13.03 6.70
C VAL A 21 4.98 -11.95 7.07
N PHE A 22 5.04 -10.90 6.27
CA PHE A 22 5.90 -9.73 6.45
C PHE A 22 5.06 -8.47 6.56
N SER A 23 5.46 -7.55 7.43
CA SER A 23 4.95 -6.18 7.40
C SER A 23 5.45 -5.46 6.15
N ALA A 24 4.64 -4.52 5.64
CA ALA A 24 4.94 -3.71 4.47
C ALA A 24 4.49 -2.27 4.65
N HIS A 25 4.99 -1.38 3.79
CA HIS A 25 4.63 0.06 3.79
C HIS A 25 3.76 0.47 2.60
N ASN A 26 3.66 -0.40 1.60
CA ASN A 26 2.91 -0.18 0.37
C ASN A 26 2.69 -1.50 -0.36
N PHE A 27 1.68 -1.53 -1.23
CA PHE A 27 1.43 -2.61 -2.17
C PHE A 27 1.25 -2.06 -3.60
N PHE A 28 1.51 -2.93 -4.57
CA PHE A 28 1.18 -2.75 -5.97
C PHE A 28 0.71 -4.10 -6.53
N GLY A 29 -0.13 -4.09 -7.57
CA GLY A 29 -0.56 -5.33 -8.23
C GLY A 29 -1.23 -6.32 -7.27
N THR A 30 -2.05 -5.83 -6.35
CA THR A 30 -2.69 -6.64 -5.31
C THR A 30 -3.93 -7.34 -5.86
N TYR A 31 -3.73 -8.36 -6.69
CA TYR A 31 -4.82 -9.11 -7.35
C TYR A 31 -5.68 -9.93 -6.38
N GLY A 32 -5.10 -10.36 -5.26
CA GLY A 32 -5.80 -11.04 -4.17
C GLY A 32 -5.30 -10.53 -2.83
N TYR A 33 -6.23 -10.21 -1.92
CA TYR A 33 -5.91 -9.79 -0.55
C TYR A 33 -7.04 -10.15 0.41
N VAL A 34 -6.68 -10.21 1.69
CA VAL A 34 -7.62 -10.35 2.80
C VAL A 34 -7.62 -9.05 3.59
N ILE A 35 -8.81 -8.56 3.93
CA ILE A 35 -8.99 -7.35 4.73
C ILE A 35 -9.95 -7.64 5.88
N ASN A 36 -9.62 -7.14 7.07
CA ASN A 36 -10.54 -7.23 8.20
C ASN A 36 -11.60 -6.12 8.13
N ARG A 37 -12.71 -6.29 8.87
CA ARG A 37 -13.83 -5.34 8.86
C ARG A 37 -13.38 -3.91 9.19
N LYS A 38 -12.55 -3.73 10.21
CA LYS A 38 -12.12 -2.40 10.66
C LYS A 38 -11.30 -1.66 9.61
N ALA A 39 -10.38 -2.36 8.93
CA ALA A 39 -9.60 -1.81 7.85
C ALA A 39 -10.50 -1.43 6.65
N ALA A 40 -11.50 -2.25 6.32
CA ALA A 40 -12.45 -1.96 5.26
C ALA A 40 -13.29 -0.69 5.57
N GLU A 41 -13.82 -0.57 6.79
CA GLU A 41 -14.54 0.62 7.26
C GLU A 41 -13.67 1.88 7.19
N ASN A 42 -12.41 1.78 7.63
CA ASN A 42 -11.48 2.90 7.61
C ASN A 42 -11.18 3.35 6.15
N ILE A 43 -10.95 2.40 5.24
CA ILE A 43 -10.74 2.69 3.81
C ILE A 43 -11.99 3.35 3.22
N LEU A 44 -13.18 2.79 3.48
CA LEU A 44 -14.45 3.32 2.97
C LEU A 44 -14.69 4.76 3.46
N THR A 45 -14.45 5.02 4.75
CA THR A 45 -14.57 6.35 5.35
C THR A 45 -13.62 7.34 4.68
N ILE A 46 -12.36 6.96 4.49
CA ILE A 46 -11.36 7.81 3.82
C ILE A 46 -11.74 8.09 2.37
N GLN A 47 -12.31 7.11 1.68
CA GLN A 47 -12.69 7.18 0.27
C GLN A 47 -14.09 7.74 0.01
N THR A 48 -14.78 8.26 1.03
CA THR A 48 -16.13 8.84 0.85
C THR A 48 -16.11 10.36 1.11
N PRO A 49 -16.33 11.20 0.07
CA PRO A 49 -16.30 10.88 -1.36
C PRO A 49 -14.86 10.56 -1.84
N ILE A 50 -14.73 9.92 -3.01
CA ILE A 50 -13.47 9.38 -3.54
C ILE A 50 -12.35 10.43 -3.50
N LYS A 51 -11.20 10.08 -2.90
CA LYS A 51 -10.07 11.00 -2.68
C LYS A 51 -8.87 10.72 -3.57
N PHE A 52 -8.58 9.45 -3.80
CA PHE A 52 -7.46 8.97 -4.60
C PHE A 52 -7.73 7.53 -5.05
N GLU A 53 -6.83 6.96 -5.85
CA GLU A 53 -6.99 5.61 -6.40
C GLU A 53 -7.15 4.59 -5.27
N ILE A 54 -8.11 3.66 -5.41
CA ILE A 54 -8.46 2.72 -4.34
C ILE A 54 -7.27 1.84 -3.95
N ASP A 55 -6.40 1.53 -4.90
CA ASP A 55 -5.19 0.71 -4.78
C ASP A 55 -3.96 1.48 -4.26
N ALA A 56 -4.12 2.76 -3.87
CA ALA A 56 -3.06 3.57 -3.30
C ALA A 56 -2.80 3.24 -1.81
N PHE A 57 -2.56 1.95 -1.50
CA PHE A 57 -2.49 1.41 -0.13
C PHE A 57 -1.53 2.14 0.80
N LYS A 58 -0.41 2.68 0.28
CA LYS A 58 0.49 3.54 1.05
C LYS A 58 -0.23 4.65 1.80
N PHE A 59 -1.26 5.27 1.23
CA PHE A 59 -1.91 6.42 1.88
C PHE A 59 -2.71 6.01 3.10
N TYR A 60 -3.45 4.90 3.02
CA TYR A 60 -4.13 4.38 4.20
C TYR A 60 -3.13 4.00 5.29
N TYR A 61 -1.99 3.41 4.91
CA TYR A 61 -0.91 3.11 5.86
C TYR A 61 -0.36 4.38 6.52
N TRP A 62 -0.09 5.43 5.74
CA TRP A 62 0.43 6.72 6.25
C TRP A 62 -0.60 7.55 7.02
N LEU A 63 -1.89 7.27 6.85
CA LEU A 63 -2.97 7.86 7.64
C LEU A 63 -3.26 7.07 8.93
N SER A 64 -2.43 6.07 9.26
CA SER A 64 -2.67 5.15 10.39
C SER A 64 -4.01 4.40 10.28
N ALA A 65 -4.60 4.31 9.08
CA ALA A 65 -5.91 3.72 8.87
C ALA A 65 -5.84 2.19 8.76
N VAL A 66 -4.72 1.67 8.26
CA VAL A 66 -4.49 0.23 8.11
C VAL A 66 -3.02 -0.11 8.39
N ASP A 67 -2.80 -1.36 8.76
CA ASP A 67 -1.49 -2.00 8.70
C ASP A 67 -1.45 -2.95 7.50
N LEU A 68 -0.29 -3.00 6.85
CA LEU A 68 -0.12 -3.73 5.60
C LEU A 68 0.79 -4.93 5.85
N TYR A 69 0.33 -6.10 5.43
CA TYR A 69 1.06 -7.36 5.48
C TYR A 69 1.08 -8.06 4.11
N CYS A 70 2.22 -8.64 3.75
CA CYS A 70 2.38 -9.42 2.53
C CYS A 70 3.01 -10.77 2.82
N LEU A 71 2.83 -11.72 1.91
CA LEU A 71 3.42 -13.04 1.99
C LEU A 71 4.83 -13.06 1.40
N ASN A 72 5.61 -14.09 1.72
CA ASN A 72 6.87 -14.36 1.03
C ASN A 72 6.69 -14.72 -0.46
N ALA A 73 5.53 -15.25 -0.83
CA ALA A 73 5.20 -15.70 -2.19
C ALA A 73 3.90 -15.09 -2.73
N ASN A 74 3.78 -15.02 -4.05
CA ASN A 74 2.53 -14.67 -4.73
C ASN A 74 1.67 -15.93 -4.83
N LEU A 75 0.45 -15.89 -4.28
CA LEU A 75 -0.51 -17.00 -4.39
C LEU A 75 -1.50 -16.81 -5.54
N VAL A 76 -1.62 -15.59 -6.04
CA VAL A 76 -2.53 -15.21 -7.13
C VAL A 76 -1.75 -14.35 -8.10
N GLU A 77 -1.72 -14.76 -9.36
CA GLU A 77 -1.15 -14.00 -10.47
C GLU A 77 -2.18 -13.94 -11.61
N PRO A 78 -2.25 -12.83 -12.36
CA PRO A 78 -3.14 -12.74 -13.50
C PRO A 78 -2.70 -13.74 -14.58
N ALA A 79 -3.66 -14.32 -15.28
CA ALA A 79 -3.35 -15.15 -16.45
C ALA A 79 -2.56 -14.31 -17.48
N PRO A 80 -1.59 -14.90 -18.22
CA PRO A 80 -0.75 -14.16 -19.16
C PRO A 80 -1.56 -13.31 -20.15
N THR A 81 -2.62 -13.89 -20.71
CA THR A 81 -3.54 -13.22 -21.63
C THR A 81 -4.22 -11.99 -21.04
N ILE A 82 -4.57 -12.02 -19.75
CA ILE A 82 -5.17 -10.87 -19.05
C ILE A 82 -4.10 -9.82 -18.71
N SER A 83 -2.89 -10.27 -18.37
CA SER A 83 -1.78 -9.37 -18.05
C SER A 83 -1.32 -8.57 -19.28
N GLU A 84 -1.36 -9.17 -20.47
CA GLU A 84 -0.99 -8.51 -21.73
C GLU A 84 -2.02 -7.46 -22.17
N LEU A 85 -3.30 -7.67 -21.83
CA LEU A 85 -4.37 -6.71 -22.08
C LEU A 85 -4.44 -5.57 -21.04
N SER A 86 -3.59 -5.61 -20.01
CA SER A 86 -3.64 -4.64 -18.92
C SER A 86 -3.03 -3.30 -19.33
N GLU A 87 -3.86 -2.24 -19.33
CA GLU A 87 -3.42 -0.86 -19.53
C GLU A 87 -2.39 -0.38 -18.49
N ILE A 88 -2.24 -1.10 -17.37
CA ILE A 88 -1.23 -0.81 -16.34
C ILE A 88 0.19 -0.94 -16.89
N ASN A 89 0.38 -1.81 -17.90
CA ASN A 89 1.68 -2.19 -18.46
C ASN A 89 1.86 -1.81 -19.94
N ASP A 90 0.99 -0.94 -20.47
CA ASP A 90 0.86 -0.58 -21.89
C ASP A 90 2.06 0.15 -22.51
N GLY A 91 3.24 0.19 -21.85
CA GLY A 91 4.47 0.78 -22.38
C GLY A 91 4.46 2.29 -22.64
N HIS A 92 3.29 2.91 -22.76
CA HIS A 92 3.10 4.34 -22.89
C HIS A 92 3.54 5.03 -21.59
N SER A 93 4.27 6.14 -21.75
CA SER A 93 4.59 6.98 -20.60
C SER A 93 3.27 7.37 -19.95
N ARG A 94 3.01 6.87 -18.73
CA ARG A 94 1.84 7.30 -17.96
C ARG A 94 1.96 8.82 -17.89
N GLY A 95 1.02 9.54 -18.50
CA GLY A 95 0.96 10.99 -18.41
C GLY A 95 0.75 11.38 -16.96
N TYR A 96 1.83 11.43 -16.18
CA TYR A 96 1.80 11.75 -14.76
C TYR A 96 1.58 13.25 -14.69
N THR A 97 0.33 13.66 -14.85
CA THR A 97 0.01 15.08 -14.86
C THR A 97 0.35 15.64 -13.49
N LYS A 98 1.13 16.71 -13.47
CA LYS A 98 1.46 17.48 -12.26
C LYS A 98 0.18 17.77 -11.44
N GLN A 99 -0.94 17.98 -12.12
CA GLN A 99 -2.26 18.17 -11.54
C GLN A 99 -2.77 16.97 -10.71
N ARG A 100 -2.62 15.71 -11.18
CA ARG A 100 -3.01 14.51 -10.43
C ARG A 100 -2.26 14.42 -9.11
N THR A 101 -0.96 14.65 -9.13
CA THR A 101 -0.12 14.67 -7.92
C THR A 101 -0.57 15.75 -6.94
N ILE A 102 -0.84 16.97 -7.44
CA ILE A 102 -1.30 18.09 -6.61
C ILE A 102 -2.64 17.75 -5.94
N LYS A 103 -3.64 17.27 -6.69
CA LYS A 103 -4.96 16.90 -6.14
C LYS A 103 -4.84 15.84 -5.06
N LYS A 104 -4.05 14.80 -5.32
CA LYS A 104 -3.81 13.69 -4.41
C LYS A 104 -3.11 14.13 -3.12
N ASN A 105 -2.07 14.95 -3.24
CA ASN A 105 -1.36 15.49 -2.07
C ASN A 105 -2.25 16.44 -1.25
N LYS A 106 -3.08 17.25 -1.91
CA LYS A 106 -4.07 18.10 -1.23
C LYS A 106 -5.07 17.25 -0.45
N ALA A 107 -5.63 16.19 -1.06
CA ALA A 107 -6.55 15.28 -0.40
C ALA A 107 -5.90 14.58 0.80
N PHE A 108 -4.69 14.04 0.63
CA PHE A 108 -3.93 13.43 1.72
C PHE A 108 -3.69 14.39 2.88
N ARG A 109 -3.29 15.64 2.60
CA ARG A 109 -3.04 16.65 3.63
C ARG A 109 -4.30 16.98 4.44
N LEU A 110 -5.45 17.10 3.78
CA LEU A 110 -6.73 17.33 4.45
C LEU A 110 -7.07 16.18 5.41
N LEU A 111 -6.96 14.93 4.94
CA LEU A 111 -7.19 13.74 5.77
C LEU A 111 -6.23 13.65 6.94
N TYR A 112 -4.94 13.91 6.70
CA TYR A 112 -3.92 13.88 7.75
C TYR A 112 -4.19 14.94 8.84
N ASN A 113 -4.69 16.11 8.46
CA ASN A 113 -5.01 17.17 9.41
C ASN A 113 -6.19 16.80 10.32
N GLN A 114 -7.13 15.99 9.82
CA GLN A 114 -8.29 15.48 10.56
C GLN A 114 -7.96 14.35 11.54
N LEU A 115 -6.75 13.77 11.46
CA LEU A 115 -6.31 12.73 12.38
C LEU A 115 -6.24 13.22 13.83
N SER A 116 -6.56 12.32 14.76
CA SER A 116 -6.34 12.53 16.19
C SER A 116 -4.84 12.68 16.49
N CYS A 117 -4.50 13.25 17.65
CA CYS A 117 -3.09 13.36 18.07
C CYS A 117 -2.40 11.98 18.15
N LYS A 118 -3.13 10.93 18.59
CA LYS A 118 -2.63 9.56 18.66
C LYS A 118 -2.32 9.01 17.26
N ASP A 119 -3.21 9.22 16.30
CA ASP A 119 -3.04 8.73 14.93
C ASP A 119 -1.94 9.47 14.18
N LYS A 120 -1.77 10.78 14.44
CA LYS A 120 -0.65 11.58 13.95
C LYS A 120 0.67 11.06 14.52
N LEU A 121 0.73 10.77 15.81
CA LEU A 121 1.94 10.19 16.43
C LEU A 121 2.29 8.86 15.77
N SER A 122 1.31 7.94 15.66
CA SER A 122 1.49 6.66 14.96
C SER A 122 1.97 6.84 13.52
N ALA A 123 1.39 7.77 12.76
CA ALA A 123 1.76 8.04 11.39
C ALA A 123 3.22 8.53 11.27
N ASN A 124 3.68 9.37 12.21
CA ASN A 124 5.07 9.83 12.24
C ASN A 124 6.03 8.74 12.65
N ILE A 125 5.67 7.88 13.62
CA ILE A 125 6.46 6.69 13.97
C ILE A 125 6.65 5.80 12.74
N LYS A 126 5.57 5.51 12.00
CA LYS A 126 5.63 4.75 10.75
C LYS A 126 6.60 5.37 9.74
N ARG A 127 6.61 6.71 9.61
CA ARG A 127 7.50 7.44 8.69
C ARG A 127 8.96 7.34 9.10
N ILE A 128 9.24 7.53 10.39
CA ILE A 128 10.59 7.39 10.96
C ILE A 128 11.09 5.95 10.75
N GLN A 129 10.26 4.95 11.07
CA GLN A 129 10.62 3.55 10.85
C GLN A 129 10.96 3.25 9.38
N LYS A 130 10.21 3.82 8.43
CA LYS A 130 10.55 3.69 7.00
C LYS A 130 11.88 4.37 6.67
N ALA A 131 12.12 5.58 7.20
CA ALA A 131 13.37 6.29 6.97
C ALA A 131 14.59 5.52 7.53
N LEU A 132 14.47 4.93 8.71
CA LEU A 132 15.50 4.09 9.32
C LEU A 132 15.72 2.77 8.54
N HIS A 133 14.68 2.26 7.88
CA HIS A 133 14.79 1.05 7.06
C HIS A 133 15.34 1.31 5.65
N LYS A 134 15.58 2.58 5.26
CA LYS A 134 16.25 2.92 4.01
C LYS A 134 17.77 2.89 4.20
N PRO A 135 18.42 1.79 3.78
CA PRO A 135 19.61 1.95 2.93
C PRO A 135 19.47 1.33 1.52
N PHE A 136 18.40 0.59 1.19
CA PHE A 136 18.35 -0.18 -0.07
C PHE A 136 16.99 -0.17 -0.82
N GLU A 137 16.33 0.98 -0.92
CA GLU A 137 15.38 1.23 -2.03
C GLU A 137 16.11 2.04 -3.11
N LYS A 138 17.12 1.45 -3.78
CA LYS A 138 17.53 1.91 -5.12
C LYS A 138 16.71 1.09 -6.12
N LEU A 139 15.94 1.81 -6.92
CA LEU A 139 15.28 1.32 -8.13
C LEU A 139 16.30 0.67 -9.07
#